data_AF-A0A1I8MIV1-F1
#
_entry.id   AF-A0A1I8MIV1-F1
#
_cell.length_a   1.000
_cell.length_b   1.000
_cell.length_c   1.000
_cell.angle_alpha   90.00
_cell.angle_beta   90.00
_cell.angle_gamma   90.00
#
_symmetry.space_group_name_H-M   'P 1'
#
loop_
_entity.id
_entity.type
_entity.pdbx_description
1 polymer ?
#
loop_
_entity_poly.entity_id
_entity_poly.type
_entity_poly.pdbx_seq_one_letter_code
_entity_poly.pdbx_strand_id
1 'polypeptide(L)'
;MSVKIICSVAIVIALLEVVLACNGYKAKILKAENCAGPDGVITLDPDFSVKLNKKCEIVPTGCVNNKAFSTANSKYKIVKDGMTVAEGTFDMCGMADQAPDQARQYMNMFGVPSSCPVEDNKICSNDNKVDLSQYKSMLSLARGNIVIDSEIEHDTGKSCFHVEIQISKS
;
A
#
# COMPACT_ATOMS: atom_id res chain seq x y z
N MET A 1 5.52 -42.24 24.97
CA MET A 1 5.80 -40.79 24.83
C MET A 1 4.80 -40.05 25.71
N SER A 2 5.26 -39.42 26.79
CA SER A 2 4.40 -38.93 27.88
C SER A 2 3.46 -37.80 27.41
N VAL A 3 2.21 -37.78 27.88
CA VAL A 3 1.19 -36.74 27.57
C VAL A 3 1.73 -35.32 27.76
N LYS A 4 2.62 -35.11 28.74
CA LYS A 4 3.33 -33.83 28.95
C LYS A 4 4.13 -33.38 27.72
N ILE A 5 4.81 -34.30 27.03
CA ILE A 5 5.61 -34.00 25.84
C ILE A 5 4.70 -33.59 24.67
N ILE A 6 3.56 -34.27 24.51
CA ILE A 6 2.59 -33.98 23.44
C ILE A 6 1.96 -32.60 23.65
N CYS A 7 1.56 -32.25 24.87
CA CYS A 7 1.05 -30.91 25.19
C CYS A 7 2.11 -29.81 25.01
N SER A 8 3.36 -30.05 25.42
CA SER A 8 4.45 -29.08 25.23
C SER A 8 4.75 -28.82 23.75
N VAL A 9 4.73 -29.86 22.90
CA VAL A 9 4.93 -29.72 21.45
C VAL A 9 3.75 -28.99 20.79
N ALA A 10 2.50 -29.30 21.17
CA ALA A 10 1.33 -28.61 20.64
C ALA A 10 1.31 -27.11 21.01
N ILE A 11 1.73 -26.75 22.22
CA ILE A 11 1.85 -25.35 22.65
C ILE A 11 2.96 -24.62 21.88
N VAL A 12 4.11 -25.26 21.63
CA VAL A 12 5.20 -24.65 20.84
C VAL A 12 4.80 -24.46 19.38
N ILE A 13 4.08 -25.39 18.78
CA ILE A 13 3.57 -25.28 17.40
C ILE A 13 2.52 -24.16 17.31
N ALA A 14 1.60 -24.06 18.28
CA ALA A 14 0.61 -22.98 18.33
C ALA A 14 1.26 -21.60 18.54
N LEU A 15 2.35 -21.51 19.31
CA LEU A 15 3.13 -20.28 19.49
C LEU A 15 3.89 -19.88 18.22
N LEU A 16 4.40 -20.85 17.44
CA LEU A 16 5.06 -20.58 16.17
C LEU A 16 4.10 -19.98 15.14
N GLU A 17 2.82 -20.35 15.16
CA GLU A 17 1.82 -19.79 14.24
C GLU A 17 1.56 -18.29 14.43
N VAL A 18 1.71 -17.78 15.65
CA VAL A 18 1.52 -16.36 15.98
C VAL A 18 2.74 -15.51 15.57
N VAL A 19 3.93 -16.11 15.47
CA VAL A 19 5.20 -15.43 15.13
C VAL A 19 5.35 -15.18 13.61
N LEU A 20 4.47 -15.74 12.77
CA LEU A 20 4.71 -15.90 11.33
C LEU A 20 4.24 -14.78 10.41
N ALA A 21 3.92 -13.58 10.90
CA ALA A 21 3.87 -12.41 10.00
C ALA A 21 5.27 -11.79 9.86
N CYS A 22 5.43 -10.81 8.98
CA CYS A 22 6.75 -10.29 8.64
C CYS A 22 7.50 -9.71 9.85
N ASN A 23 8.46 -10.44 10.43
CA ASN A 23 9.06 -10.12 11.74
C ASN A 23 8.01 -9.92 12.86
N GLY A 24 6.89 -10.64 12.77
CA GLY A 24 5.76 -10.49 13.69
C GLY A 24 4.96 -9.20 13.49
N TYR A 25 4.95 -8.59 12.29
CA TYR A 25 4.14 -7.42 11.97
C TYR A 25 3.04 -7.74 10.95
N LYS A 26 1.87 -7.11 11.13
CA LYS A 26 0.73 -7.12 10.20
C LYS A 26 0.47 -5.69 9.72
N ALA A 27 0.06 -5.56 8.46
CA ALA A 27 -0.48 -4.33 7.90
C ALA A 27 -1.95 -4.55 7.53
N LYS A 28 -2.79 -3.56 7.84
CA LYS A 28 -4.23 -3.56 7.52
C LYS A 28 -4.64 -2.17 7.04
N ILE A 29 -5.37 -2.10 5.93
CA ILE A 29 -6.10 -0.89 5.56
C ILE A 29 -7.30 -0.76 6.51
N LEU A 30 -7.34 0.32 7.27
CA LEU A 30 -8.49 0.70 8.09
C LEU A 30 -9.56 1.40 7.23
N LYS A 31 -9.10 2.21 6.27
CA LYS A 31 -9.95 3.05 5.43
C LYS A 31 -9.26 3.35 4.10
N ALA A 32 -10.00 3.33 2.99
CA ALA A 32 -9.52 3.80 1.69
C ALA A 32 -10.71 4.43 0.96
N GLU A 33 -10.62 5.72 0.63
CA GLU A 33 -11.73 6.48 0.04
C GLU A 33 -11.28 7.32 -1.15
N ASN A 34 -12.14 7.39 -2.16
CA ASN A 34 -12.04 8.34 -3.26
C ASN A 34 -12.72 9.66 -2.85
N CYS A 35 -11.96 10.66 -2.41
CA CYS A 35 -12.49 11.93 -1.89
C CYS A 35 -12.86 12.96 -2.97
N ALA A 36 -12.55 12.69 -4.24
CA ALA A 36 -12.88 13.57 -5.37
C ALA A 36 -14.31 13.33 -5.90
N GLY A 37 -15.07 12.42 -5.30
CA GLY A 37 -16.38 12.02 -5.79
C GLY A 37 -16.32 11.00 -6.94
N PRO A 38 -17.47 10.70 -7.57
CA PRO A 38 -17.58 9.64 -8.59
C PRO A 38 -16.87 9.99 -9.90
N ASP A 39 -16.59 11.28 -10.14
CA ASP A 39 -15.98 11.74 -11.38
C ASP A 39 -14.45 11.74 -11.35
N GLY A 40 -13.84 11.24 -10.27
CA GLY A 40 -12.39 11.09 -10.14
C GLY A 40 -11.73 10.49 -11.38
N VAL A 41 -10.59 11.05 -11.79
CA VAL A 41 -9.82 10.54 -12.95
C VAL A 41 -9.20 9.19 -12.61
N ILE A 42 -8.66 9.06 -11.40
CA ILE A 42 -8.17 7.81 -10.82
C ILE A 42 -9.07 7.47 -9.62
N THR A 43 -9.55 6.22 -9.56
CA THR A 43 -10.38 5.74 -8.46
C THR A 43 -9.98 4.34 -8.01
N LEU A 44 -10.04 4.10 -6.70
CA LEU A 44 -9.88 2.78 -6.09
C LEU A 44 -11.24 2.07 -6.08
N ASP A 45 -11.26 0.79 -6.44
CA ASP A 45 -12.46 -0.04 -6.24
C ASP A 45 -12.81 -0.14 -4.75
N PRO A 46 -14.10 -0.32 -4.37
CA PRO A 46 -14.53 -0.39 -2.97
C PRO A 46 -13.91 -1.56 -2.18
N ASP A 47 -13.47 -2.61 -2.86
CA ASP A 47 -12.81 -3.77 -2.28
C ASP A 47 -11.28 -3.66 -2.27
N PHE A 48 -10.74 -2.49 -2.63
CA PHE A 48 -9.30 -2.25 -2.60
C PHE A 48 -8.77 -2.44 -1.18
N SER A 49 -7.79 -3.32 -1.05
CA SER A 49 -7.17 -3.63 0.24
C SER A 49 -5.71 -3.98 0.07
N VAL A 50 -4.98 -3.96 1.18
CA VAL A 50 -3.56 -4.34 1.23
C VAL A 50 -3.32 -5.20 2.46
N LYS A 51 -2.60 -6.32 2.27
CA LYS A 51 -2.23 -7.25 3.34
C LYS A 51 -0.73 -7.53 3.30
N LEU A 52 -0.11 -7.61 4.47
CA LEU A 52 1.25 -8.12 4.62
C LEU A 52 1.21 -9.63 4.89
N ASN A 53 1.78 -10.43 3.99
CA ASN A 53 1.73 -11.89 4.12
C ASN A 53 2.92 -12.44 4.93
N LYS A 54 2.92 -13.77 5.13
CA LYS A 54 3.98 -14.48 5.88
C LYS A 54 5.37 -14.42 5.22
N LYS A 55 5.43 -14.17 3.91
CA LYS A 55 6.68 -14.01 3.15
C LYS A 55 7.23 -12.59 3.20
N CYS A 56 6.60 -11.68 3.95
CA CYS A 56 6.90 -10.25 3.95
C CYS A 56 6.56 -9.54 2.64
N GLU A 57 5.63 -10.08 1.88
CA GLU A 57 5.18 -9.44 0.66
C GLU A 57 3.95 -8.60 0.99
N ILE A 58 3.93 -7.36 0.50
CA ILE A 58 2.68 -6.60 0.42
C ILE A 58 1.87 -7.18 -0.73
N VAL A 59 0.64 -7.61 -0.43
CA VAL A 59 -0.30 -8.18 -1.38
C VAL A 59 -1.48 -7.22 -1.50
N PRO A 60 -1.62 -6.49 -2.62
CA PRO A 60 -2.81 -5.70 -2.88
C PRO A 60 -3.96 -6.60 -3.33
N THR A 61 -5.19 -6.18 -3.09
CA THR A 61 -6.42 -6.76 -3.64
C THR A 61 -7.30 -5.64 -4.17
N GLY A 62 -8.18 -5.95 -5.12
CA GLY A 62 -8.98 -4.96 -5.83
C GLY A 62 -8.23 -4.34 -7.01
N CYS A 63 -8.82 -3.28 -7.57
CA CYS A 63 -8.30 -2.62 -8.76
C CYS A 63 -8.31 -1.10 -8.63
N VAL A 64 -7.48 -0.47 -9.47
CA VAL A 64 -7.44 0.97 -9.69
C VAL A 64 -7.98 1.24 -11.09
N ASN A 65 -8.97 2.13 -11.22
CA ASN A 65 -9.53 2.53 -12.50
C ASN A 65 -8.95 3.90 -12.87
N ASN A 66 -8.43 4.03 -14.08
CA ASN A 66 -7.90 5.26 -14.64
C ASN A 66 -8.75 5.67 -15.84
N LYS A 67 -9.23 6.91 -15.86
CA LYS A 67 -9.65 7.60 -17.09
C LYS A 67 -8.40 8.09 -17.83
N ALA A 68 -8.53 8.42 -19.10
CA ALA A 68 -7.40 8.95 -19.86
C ALA A 68 -6.90 10.30 -19.31
N PHE A 69 -5.59 10.47 -19.20
CA PHE A 69 -4.92 11.73 -18.84
C PHE A 69 -3.48 11.78 -19.37
N SER A 70 -2.95 12.98 -19.56
CA SER A 70 -1.58 13.20 -20.04
C SER A 70 -0.67 13.79 -18.97
N THR A 71 -1.24 14.45 -17.96
CA THR A 71 -0.50 15.05 -16.85
C THR A 71 -1.10 14.64 -15.51
N ALA A 72 -0.28 14.58 -14.47
CA ALA A 72 -0.73 14.25 -13.12
C ALA A 72 0.24 14.85 -12.08
N ASN A 73 -0.20 15.92 -11.42
CA ASN A 73 0.54 16.55 -10.33
C ASN A 73 -0.11 16.18 -8.99
N SER A 74 0.60 15.45 -8.15
CA SER A 74 0.12 15.00 -6.85
C SER A 74 0.64 15.92 -5.75
N LYS A 75 -0.26 16.39 -4.89
CA LYS A 75 0.05 16.92 -3.57
C LYS A 75 -0.26 15.84 -2.55
N TYR A 76 0.68 15.56 -1.66
CA TYR A 76 0.53 14.50 -0.68
C TYR A 76 0.87 14.95 0.73
N LYS A 77 0.26 14.28 1.70
CA LYS A 77 0.57 14.41 3.12
C LYS A 77 0.49 13.05 3.78
N ILE A 78 1.54 12.71 4.53
CA ILE A 78 1.63 11.48 5.31
C ILE A 78 1.69 11.87 6.78
N VAL A 79 0.70 11.41 7.53
CA VAL A 79 0.59 11.60 8.98
C VAL A 79 0.76 10.25 9.65
N LYS A 80 1.66 10.17 10.62
CA LYS A 80 1.85 8.98 11.46
C LYS A 80 1.55 9.33 12.90
N ASP A 81 0.62 8.58 13.51
CA ASP A 81 0.22 8.75 14.91
C ASP A 81 -0.13 10.22 15.26
N GLY A 82 -0.76 10.93 14.31
CA GLY A 82 -1.15 12.34 14.44
C GLY A 82 -0.05 13.36 14.09
N MET A 83 1.18 12.92 13.81
CA MET A 83 2.29 13.80 13.42
C MET A 83 2.55 13.73 11.91
N THR A 84 2.63 14.88 11.24
CA THR A 84 3.08 14.92 9.84
C THR A 84 4.52 14.42 9.75
N VAL A 85 4.76 13.36 8.98
CA VAL A 85 6.10 12.78 8.77
C VAL A 85 6.66 13.10 7.39
N ALA A 86 5.79 13.36 6.41
CA ALA A 86 6.17 13.83 5.08
C ALA A 86 5.01 14.59 4.44
N GLU A 87 5.32 15.61 3.66
CA GLU A 87 4.37 16.32 2.80
C GLU A 87 5.11 16.94 1.63
N GLY A 88 4.43 17.15 0.51
CA GLY A 88 5.03 17.78 -0.65
C GLY A 88 4.17 17.67 -1.90
N THR A 89 4.79 17.97 -3.02
CA THR A 89 4.20 17.83 -4.36
C THR A 89 5.15 17.11 -5.28
N PHE A 90 4.62 16.31 -6.21
CA PHE A 90 5.42 15.65 -7.24
C PHE A 90 4.63 15.47 -8.54
N ASP A 91 5.36 15.50 -9.65
CA ASP A 91 4.84 15.17 -10.97
C ASP A 91 4.89 13.65 -11.16
N MET A 92 3.72 13.00 -11.16
CA MET A 92 3.61 11.55 -11.35
C MET A 92 4.11 11.13 -12.73
N CYS A 93 3.87 11.95 -13.75
CA CYS A 93 4.28 11.67 -15.12
C CYS A 93 5.78 11.92 -15.30
N GLY A 94 6.31 12.99 -14.72
CA GLY A 94 7.74 13.33 -14.79
C GLY A 94 8.64 12.40 -13.97
N MET A 95 8.14 11.82 -12.86
CA MET A 95 8.91 10.89 -12.04
C MET A 95 8.91 9.45 -12.54
N ALA A 96 7.97 9.05 -13.39
CA ALA A 96 7.87 7.67 -13.84
C ALA A 96 9.15 7.18 -14.56
N ASP A 97 9.83 8.09 -15.26
CA ASP A 97 11.10 7.85 -15.96
C ASP A 97 12.34 8.03 -15.06
N GLN A 98 12.21 8.73 -13.94
CA GLN A 98 13.33 9.09 -13.05
C GLN A 98 13.37 8.28 -11.75
N ALA A 99 12.30 7.57 -11.44
CA ALA A 99 12.20 6.79 -10.22
C ALA A 99 13.14 5.58 -10.25
N PRO A 100 13.87 5.30 -9.15
CA PRO A 100 14.65 4.07 -9.05
C PRO A 100 13.74 2.84 -9.16
N ASP A 101 14.27 1.72 -9.66
CA ASP A 101 13.49 0.49 -9.98
C ASP A 101 12.58 0.04 -8.84
N GLN A 102 13.06 0.19 -7.60
CA GLN A 102 12.30 -0.13 -6.41
C GLN A 102 11.08 0.78 -6.19
N ALA A 103 11.23 2.09 -6.39
CA ALA A 103 10.10 3.02 -6.37
C ALA A 103 9.11 2.71 -7.51
N ARG A 104 9.60 2.31 -8.69
CA ARG A 104 8.76 1.87 -9.81
C ARG A 104 7.94 0.63 -9.46
N GLN A 105 8.51 -0.33 -8.73
CA GLN A 105 7.76 -1.50 -8.24
C GLN A 105 6.61 -1.12 -7.30
N TYR A 106 6.85 -0.18 -6.36
CA TYR A 106 5.78 0.32 -5.50
C TYR A 106 4.73 1.11 -6.29
N MET A 107 5.15 1.96 -7.23
CA MET A 107 4.24 2.71 -8.10
C MET A 107 3.34 1.76 -8.90
N ASN A 108 3.92 0.76 -9.57
CA ASN A 108 3.17 -0.24 -10.33
C ASN A 108 2.20 -1.05 -9.46
N MET A 109 2.60 -1.37 -8.22
CA MET A 109 1.75 -2.09 -7.27
C MET A 109 0.50 -1.30 -6.90
N PHE A 110 0.61 0.02 -6.76
CA PHE A 110 -0.49 0.90 -6.37
C PHE A 110 -1.20 1.54 -7.58
N GLY A 111 -0.94 1.06 -8.79
CA GLY A 111 -1.58 1.55 -10.00
C GLY A 111 -1.13 2.97 -10.43
N VAL A 112 -0.01 3.46 -9.88
CA VAL A 112 0.62 4.68 -10.38
C VAL A 112 1.20 4.37 -11.77
N PRO A 113 0.91 5.17 -12.80
CA PRO A 113 1.35 4.89 -14.16
C PRO A 113 2.87 4.87 -14.27
N SER A 114 3.40 3.91 -15.02
CA SER A 114 4.84 3.83 -15.31
C SER A 114 5.29 4.76 -16.43
N SER A 115 4.35 5.43 -17.11
CA SER A 115 4.59 6.39 -18.18
C SER A 115 3.29 7.16 -18.45
N CYS A 116 3.41 8.36 -19.00
CA CYS A 116 2.30 9.15 -19.55
C CYS A 116 2.51 9.36 -21.06
N PRO A 117 1.43 9.55 -21.86
CA PRO A 117 0.02 9.61 -21.47
C PRO A 117 -0.55 8.25 -21.06
N VAL A 118 -1.58 8.30 -20.21
CA VAL A 118 -2.30 7.13 -19.69
C VAL A 118 -3.61 7.01 -20.43
N GLU A 119 -3.88 5.83 -21.00
CA GLU A 119 -5.16 5.51 -21.61
C GLU A 119 -6.18 5.05 -20.55
N ASP A 120 -7.46 5.10 -20.89
CA ASP A 120 -8.53 4.54 -20.06
C ASP A 120 -8.25 3.05 -19.80
N ASN A 121 -8.02 2.71 -18.54
CA ASN A 121 -7.68 1.35 -18.16
C ASN A 121 -8.09 1.01 -16.73
N LYS A 122 -8.05 -0.30 -16.45
CA LYS A 122 -8.25 -0.84 -15.12
C LYS A 122 -7.06 -1.71 -14.74
N ILE A 123 -6.32 -1.29 -13.72
CA ILE A 123 -5.16 -2.01 -13.21
C ILE A 123 -5.59 -2.80 -11.98
N CYS A 124 -5.72 -4.10 -12.14
CA CYS A 124 -6.03 -5.00 -11.03
C CYS A 124 -4.77 -5.60 -10.43
N SER A 125 -4.88 -6.01 -9.17
CA SER A 125 -3.84 -6.70 -8.40
C SER A 125 -3.52 -8.09 -8.97
N ASN A 126 -2.95 -8.16 -10.17
CA ASN A 126 -2.54 -9.39 -10.85
C ASN A 126 -1.15 -9.82 -10.36
N ASP A 127 -1.07 -10.26 -9.10
CA ASP A 127 0.16 -10.78 -8.47
C ASP A 127 1.33 -9.81 -8.32
N ASN A 128 1.11 -8.49 -8.48
CA ASN A 128 2.08 -7.44 -8.19
C ASN A 128 2.35 -7.33 -6.67
N LYS A 129 3.09 -8.31 -6.16
CA LYS A 129 3.53 -8.40 -4.78
C LYS A 129 4.87 -7.68 -4.64
N VAL A 130 5.03 -6.87 -3.62
CA VAL A 130 6.31 -6.23 -3.32
C VAL A 130 6.94 -6.86 -2.08
N ASP A 131 8.14 -7.39 -2.24
CA ASP A 131 8.90 -8.00 -1.15
C ASP A 131 9.54 -6.93 -0.24
N LEU A 132 9.08 -6.88 1.01
CA LEU A 132 9.64 -6.02 2.06
C LEU A 132 10.76 -6.69 2.86
N SER A 133 11.29 -7.84 2.42
CA SER A 133 12.29 -8.59 3.16
C SER A 133 13.52 -7.76 3.54
N GLN A 134 13.96 -6.87 2.66
CA GLN A 134 15.07 -5.95 2.95
C GLN A 134 14.76 -4.91 4.04
N TYR A 135 13.47 -4.60 4.26
CA TYR A 135 12.99 -3.64 5.25
C TYR A 135 12.46 -4.30 6.53
N LYS A 136 12.56 -5.64 6.65
CA LYS A 136 12.11 -6.42 7.82
C LYS A 136 12.56 -5.83 9.16
N SER A 137 13.81 -5.38 9.25
CA SER A 137 14.39 -4.79 10.46
C SER A 137 13.84 -3.40 10.79
N MET A 138 13.28 -2.70 9.79
CA MET A 138 12.74 -1.34 9.90
C MET A 138 11.23 -1.30 10.13
N LEU A 139 10.52 -2.43 10.05
CA LEU A 139 9.05 -2.48 10.26
C LEU A 139 8.61 -2.00 11.64
N SER A 140 9.50 -2.09 12.63
CA SER A 140 9.28 -1.50 13.96
C SER A 140 9.09 0.01 13.91
N LEU A 141 9.79 0.71 13.01
CA LEU A 141 9.66 2.14 12.77
C LEU A 141 8.35 2.50 12.07
N ALA A 142 7.79 1.58 11.27
CA ALA A 142 6.53 1.78 10.57
C ALA A 142 5.30 1.50 11.45
N ARG A 143 5.47 0.86 12.63
CA ARG A 143 4.39 0.60 13.59
C ARG A 143 3.65 1.87 13.96
N GLY A 144 2.32 1.81 13.91
CA GLY A 144 1.43 2.93 14.23
C GLY A 144 0.25 3.01 13.26
N ASN A 145 -0.52 4.09 13.39
CA ASN A 145 -1.54 4.48 12.42
C ASN A 145 -0.92 5.48 11.44
N ILE A 146 -1.04 5.19 10.15
CA ILE A 146 -0.53 6.00 9.05
C ILE A 146 -1.72 6.46 8.23
N VAL A 147 -1.84 7.76 8.03
CA VAL A 147 -2.84 8.39 7.16
C VAL A 147 -2.11 9.00 5.98
N ILE A 148 -2.58 8.68 4.77
CA ILE A 148 -2.04 9.19 3.51
C ILE A 148 -3.18 9.93 2.83
N ASP A 149 -3.02 11.24 2.71
CA ASP A 149 -3.89 12.09 1.90
C ASP A 149 -3.15 12.44 0.61
N SER A 150 -3.84 12.30 -0.52
CA SER A 150 -3.32 12.71 -1.82
C SER A 150 -4.39 13.39 -2.65
N GLU A 151 -4.08 14.58 -3.16
CA GLU A 151 -4.87 15.31 -4.14
C GLU A 151 -4.08 15.33 -5.44
N ILE A 152 -4.69 14.94 -6.55
CA ILE A 152 -4.01 14.85 -7.85
C ILE A 152 -4.76 15.71 -8.85
N GLU A 153 -4.03 16.63 -9.48
CA GLU A 153 -4.53 17.43 -10.59
C GLU A 153 -4.09 16.82 -11.92
N HIS A 154 -5.07 16.55 -12.78
CA HIS A 154 -4.88 16.03 -14.12
C HIS A 154 -5.30 17.10 -15.15
N ASP A 155 -4.86 16.95 -16.39
CA ASP A 155 -5.36 17.73 -17.53
C ASP A 155 -6.85 17.47 -17.82
N THR A 156 -7.37 16.33 -17.38
CA THR A 156 -8.75 15.89 -17.62
C THR A 156 -9.65 15.93 -16.38
N GLY A 157 -9.15 16.40 -15.23
CA GLY A 157 -9.94 16.47 -13.99
C GLY A 157 -9.10 16.39 -12.73
N LYS A 158 -9.69 15.85 -11.66
CA LYS A 158 -9.01 15.70 -10.35
C LYS A 158 -9.22 14.29 -9.81
N SER A 159 -8.27 13.85 -8.99
CA SER A 159 -8.39 12.65 -8.16
C SER A 159 -8.05 12.99 -6.72
N CYS A 160 -8.57 12.22 -5.78
CA CYS A 160 -8.29 12.43 -4.37
C CYS A 160 -8.41 11.10 -3.64
N PHE A 161 -7.43 10.81 -2.78
CA PHE A 161 -7.37 9.61 -1.97
C PHE A 161 -7.17 9.97 -0.50
N HIS A 162 -7.92 9.28 0.35
CA HIS A 162 -7.70 9.25 1.79
C HIS A 162 -7.55 7.79 2.22
N VAL A 163 -6.35 7.42 2.65
CA VAL A 163 -6.01 6.04 3.02
C VAL A 163 -5.48 5.99 4.44
N GLU A 164 -6.11 5.18 5.28
CA GLU A 164 -5.66 4.88 6.63
C GLU A 164 -5.13 3.45 6.70
N ILE A 165 -3.90 3.30 7.17
CA ILE A 165 -3.19 2.04 7.30
C ILE A 165 -2.75 1.88 8.75
N GLN A 166 -2.96 0.69 9.31
CA GLN A 166 -2.42 0.32 10.62
C GLN A 166 -1.33 -0.73 10.45
N ILE A 167 -0.16 -0.46 11.03
CA ILE A 167 0.91 -1.43 11.19
C ILE A 167 1.02 -1.79 12.67
N SER A 168 0.80 -3.06 12.98
CA SER A 168 0.78 -3.56 14.36
C SER A 168 1.60 -4.85 14.51
N LYS A 169 2.01 -5.13 15.75
CA LYS A 169 2.63 -6.42 16.08
C LYS A 169 1.55 -7.50 16.09
N SER A 170 1.89 -8.65 15.52
CA SER A 170 1.01 -9.79 15.22
C SER A 170 0.65 -10.64 16.41
#